data_AF-A0A1A7XFE0-F1
#
_entry.id   AF-A0A1A7XFE0-F1
#
_cell.length_a   1.000
_cell.length_b   1.000
_cell.length_c   1.000
_cell.angle_alpha   90.00
_cell.angle_beta   90.00
_cell.angle_gamma   90.00
#
_symmetry.space_group_name_H-M   'P 1'
#
loop_
_entity.id
_entity.type
_entity.pdbx_description
1 polymer ?
#
loop_
_entity_poly.entity_id
_entity_poly.type
_entity_poly.pdbx_seq_one_letter_code
_entity_poly.pdbx_strand_id
1 'polypeptide(L)'
;DITGGKPLSLEVRGIEYMNDDPAMVDVLYAKVNKKDRSDQLQLIADRLVEYFVSAGLMVREWDKVKLHGTVMNTLFRKDSTAEEVGGARRQTTSEREAFDARNILKKFDSYCFGECDLNTVHLSQRYSTDCTGYYTSAGSISFS
;
A
#
# COMPACT_ATOMS: atom_id res chain seq x y z
N ASP A 1 17.47 18.42 3.21
CA ASP A 1 16.23 18.33 2.43
C ASP A 1 16.44 17.28 1.34
N ILE A 2 15.62 16.22 1.31
CA ILE A 2 15.81 15.06 0.40
C ILE A 2 15.22 15.36 -0.98
N THR A 3 14.09 16.05 -1.01
CA THR A 3 13.33 16.37 -2.23
C THR A 3 13.72 17.73 -2.80
N GLY A 4 14.38 18.58 -2.01
CA GLY A 4 14.82 19.91 -2.44
C GLY A 4 13.64 20.85 -2.71
N GLY A 5 12.55 20.70 -1.93
CA GLY A 5 11.35 21.51 -2.09
C GLY A 5 10.46 21.14 -3.28
N LYS A 6 10.58 19.92 -3.84
CA LYS A 6 9.90 19.54 -5.09
C LYS A 6 9.13 18.21 -4.95
N PRO A 7 8.03 18.04 -5.70
CA PRO A 7 7.37 16.74 -5.83
C PRO A 7 8.30 15.67 -6.45
N LEU A 8 8.07 14.41 -6.10
CA LEU A 8 8.77 13.26 -6.65
C LEU A 8 7.97 12.65 -7.80
N SER A 9 8.55 12.55 -8.99
CA SER A 9 7.86 11.98 -10.15
C SER A 9 8.01 10.45 -10.19
N LEU A 10 6.87 9.76 -10.18
CA LEU A 10 6.78 8.31 -10.08
C LEU A 10 6.03 7.73 -11.29
N GLU A 11 6.34 6.49 -11.62
CA GLU A 11 5.57 5.67 -12.56
C GLU A 11 5.05 4.43 -11.82
N VAL A 12 3.74 4.21 -11.85
CA VAL A 12 3.14 2.98 -11.32
C VAL A 12 2.95 2.03 -12.50
N ARG A 13 3.78 0.99 -12.56
CA ARG A 13 3.78 0.05 -13.69
C ARG A 13 4.04 -1.38 -13.25
N GLY A 14 3.18 -2.26 -13.73
CA GLY A 14 3.23 -3.69 -13.46
C GLY A 14 2.73 -4.04 -12.08
N ILE A 15 2.59 -5.34 -11.85
CA ILE A 15 2.08 -5.90 -10.60
C ILE A 15 2.99 -7.02 -10.09
N GLU A 16 2.91 -7.29 -8.80
CA GLU A 16 3.58 -8.38 -8.09
C GLU A 16 2.74 -8.73 -6.83
N TYR A 17 3.15 -9.75 -6.08
CA TYR A 17 2.41 -10.29 -4.93
C TYR A 17 3.34 -10.53 -3.73
N MET A 18 2.78 -10.64 -2.52
CA MET A 18 3.57 -10.69 -1.26
C MET A 18 4.02 -12.09 -0.84
N ASN A 19 3.45 -13.15 -1.40
CA ASN A 19 3.72 -14.55 -1.08
C ASN A 19 4.45 -15.27 -2.25
N ASP A 20 4.80 -16.54 -2.10
CA ASP A 20 5.66 -17.23 -3.09
C ASP A 20 4.90 -17.95 -4.23
N ASP A 21 3.61 -18.27 -4.04
CA ASP A 21 2.81 -19.02 -5.00
C ASP A 21 1.77 -18.12 -5.71
N PRO A 22 1.89 -17.89 -7.04
CA PRO A 22 0.93 -17.08 -7.79
C PRO A 22 -0.45 -17.74 -7.91
N ALA A 23 -0.61 -19.03 -7.57
CA ALA A 23 -1.91 -19.68 -7.50
C ALA A 23 -2.64 -19.45 -6.17
N MET A 24 -1.94 -18.95 -5.15
CA MET A 24 -2.45 -18.80 -3.78
C MET A 24 -2.09 -17.42 -3.20
N VAL A 25 -2.56 -16.34 -3.84
CA VAL A 25 -2.21 -14.97 -3.46
C VAL A 25 -3.19 -14.36 -2.45
N ASP A 26 -2.66 -13.73 -1.40
CA ASP A 26 -3.42 -12.92 -0.45
C ASP A 26 -3.37 -11.42 -0.78
N VAL A 27 -2.20 -10.92 -1.21
CA VAL A 27 -1.97 -9.50 -1.50
C VAL A 27 -1.32 -9.37 -2.87
N LEU A 28 -2.00 -8.67 -3.76
CA LEU A 28 -1.47 -8.22 -5.04
C LEU A 28 -1.28 -6.70 -4.98
N TYR A 29 -0.14 -6.23 -5.49
CA TYR A 29 0.21 -4.83 -5.50
C TYR A 29 0.78 -4.38 -6.83
N ALA A 30 0.58 -3.10 -7.15
CA ALA A 30 1.26 -2.42 -8.22
C ALA A 30 2.66 -1.99 -7.80
N LYS A 31 3.62 -2.12 -8.71
CA LYS A 31 5.01 -1.70 -8.49
C LYS A 31 5.11 -0.19 -8.65
N VAL A 32 5.78 0.45 -7.69
CA VAL A 32 6.09 1.88 -7.72
C VAL A 32 7.51 2.05 -8.24
N ASN A 33 7.62 2.51 -9.49
CA ASN A 33 8.88 2.76 -10.16
C ASN A 33 9.21 4.25 -10.11
N LYS A 34 10.50 4.55 -10.11
CA LYS A 34 11.01 5.92 -10.12
C LYS A 34 11.28 6.31 -11.56
N LYS A 35 10.93 7.54 -11.93
CA LYS A 35 11.29 8.07 -13.26
C LYS A 35 12.71 8.60 -13.30
N ASP A 36 13.13 9.26 -12.23
CA ASP A 36 14.52 9.64 -12.06
C ASP A 36 15.31 8.46 -11.46
N ARG A 37 16.60 8.38 -11.76
CA ARG A 37 17.49 7.35 -11.19
C ARG A 37 17.82 7.62 -9.71
N SER A 38 17.04 8.47 -9.03
CA SER A 38 17.30 8.86 -7.65
C SER A 38 16.63 7.88 -6.70
N ASP A 39 17.27 7.57 -5.57
CA ASP A 39 16.67 6.73 -4.55
C ASP A 39 15.83 7.51 -3.52
N GLN A 40 15.39 8.74 -3.85
CA GLN A 40 14.79 9.69 -2.91
C GLN A 40 13.57 9.13 -2.15
N LEU A 41 12.59 8.53 -2.85
CA LEU A 41 11.41 7.97 -2.18
C LEU A 41 11.76 6.85 -1.18
N GLN A 42 12.73 6.00 -1.54
CA GLN A 42 13.21 4.94 -0.66
C GLN A 42 13.91 5.53 0.56
N LEU A 43 14.78 6.52 0.34
CA LEU A 43 15.48 7.21 1.43
C LEU A 43 14.51 7.89 2.40
N ILE A 44 13.43 8.50 1.89
CA ILE A 44 12.38 9.08 2.74
C ILE A 44 11.69 7.98 3.56
N ALA A 45 11.27 6.89 2.91
CA ALA A 45 10.57 5.80 3.59
C ALA A 45 11.42 5.15 4.69
N ASP A 46 12.68 4.84 4.41
CA ASP A 46 13.58 4.22 5.37
C ASP A 46 13.91 5.17 6.54
N ARG A 47 14.11 6.47 6.26
CA ARG A 47 14.33 7.49 7.31
C ARG A 47 13.09 7.74 8.17
N LEU A 48 11.89 7.62 7.62
CA LEU A 48 10.66 7.69 8.42
C LEU A 48 10.63 6.53 9.43
N VAL A 49 10.94 5.31 8.99
CA VAL A 49 11.05 4.16 9.91
C VAL A 49 12.12 4.42 10.99
N GLU A 50 13.32 4.87 10.60
CA GLU A 50 14.38 5.23 11.55
C GLU A 50 13.92 6.24 12.59
N TYR A 51 13.26 7.31 12.14
CA TYR A 51 12.80 8.37 13.02
C TYR A 51 11.76 7.87 14.02
N PHE A 52 10.70 7.21 13.57
CA PHE A 52 9.64 6.72 14.46
C PHE A 52 10.13 5.62 15.40
N VAL A 53 11.09 4.78 14.98
CA VAL A 53 11.75 3.81 15.86
C VAL A 53 12.57 4.53 16.93
N SER A 54 13.37 5.53 16.55
CA SER A 54 14.19 6.30 17.50
C SER A 54 13.34 7.08 18.52
N ALA A 55 12.15 7.53 18.12
CA ALA A 55 11.19 8.21 18.97
C ALA A 55 10.40 7.26 19.89
N GLY A 56 10.59 5.93 19.78
CA GLY A 56 9.86 4.94 20.57
C GLY A 56 8.40 4.73 20.14
N LEU A 57 8.05 5.15 18.91
CA LEU A 57 6.68 5.10 18.38
C LEU A 57 6.44 3.94 17.41
N MET A 58 7.50 3.22 17.00
CA MET A 58 7.44 2.10 16.07
C MET A 58 8.48 1.04 16.45
N VAL A 59 8.16 -0.23 16.16
CA VAL A 59 9.13 -1.34 16.22
C VAL A 59 9.64 -1.61 14.80
N ARG A 60 10.95 -1.76 14.63
CA ARG A 60 11.53 -2.14 13.33
C ARG A 60 11.29 -3.62 13.08
N GLU A 61 10.51 -3.94 12.05
CA GLU A 61 10.29 -5.33 11.60
C GLU A 61 11.24 -5.74 10.48
N TRP A 62 11.60 -4.81 9.59
CA TRP A 62 12.42 -5.06 8.40
C TRP A 62 13.46 -3.97 8.23
N ASP A 63 14.57 -4.30 7.57
CA ASP A 63 15.67 -3.35 7.35
C ASP A 63 15.33 -2.29 6.30
N LYS A 64 14.48 -2.63 5.33
CA LYS A 64 14.13 -1.78 4.20
C LYS A 64 12.64 -1.78 3.93
N VAL A 65 12.07 -0.60 3.66
CA VAL A 65 10.66 -0.47 3.30
C VAL A 65 10.41 -1.01 1.90
N LYS A 66 9.48 -1.96 1.76
CA LYS A 66 8.99 -2.43 0.46
C LYS A 66 7.92 -1.48 -0.07
N LEU A 67 8.31 -0.55 -0.94
CA LEU A 67 7.39 0.41 -1.56
C LEU A 67 6.49 -0.29 -2.59
N HIS A 68 5.18 -0.16 -2.43
CA HIS A 68 4.18 -0.73 -3.33
C HIS A 68 2.82 -0.05 -3.15
N GLY A 69 1.95 -0.13 -4.16
CA GLY A 69 0.54 0.24 -4.06
C GLY A 69 -0.33 -1.01 -4.02
N THR A 70 -0.91 -1.38 -2.88
CA THR A 70 -1.79 -2.55 -2.80
C THR A 70 -3.04 -2.33 -3.66
N VAL A 71 -3.35 -3.28 -4.56
CA VAL A 71 -4.53 -3.24 -5.44
C VAL A 71 -5.60 -4.24 -5.03
N MET A 72 -5.20 -5.39 -4.48
CA MET A 72 -6.11 -6.41 -3.96
C MET A 72 -5.55 -7.02 -2.69
N ASN A 73 -6.41 -7.25 -1.70
CA ASN A 73 -6.05 -7.89 -0.44
C ASN A 73 -7.24 -8.71 0.08
N THR A 74 -7.05 -10.01 0.24
CA THR A 74 -8.08 -10.99 0.65
C THR A 74 -8.65 -10.70 2.03
N LEU A 75 -7.92 -9.96 2.88
CA LEU A 75 -8.40 -9.50 4.19
C LEU A 75 -9.67 -8.65 4.09
N PHE A 76 -9.88 -7.94 2.97
CA PHE A 76 -11.05 -7.08 2.76
C PHE A 76 -12.17 -7.75 1.96
N ARG A 77 -12.04 -9.05 1.68
CA ARG A 77 -13.08 -9.76 0.97
C ARG A 77 -14.35 -9.79 1.81
N LYS A 78 -15.46 -9.33 1.23
CA LYS A 78 -16.77 -9.41 1.86
C LYS A 78 -17.34 -10.81 1.65
N ASP A 79 -17.78 -11.46 2.72
CA ASP A 79 -18.54 -12.69 2.61
C ASP A 79 -19.95 -12.37 2.10
N SER A 80 -20.23 -12.72 0.83
CA SER A 80 -21.52 -12.47 0.18
C SER A 80 -22.71 -13.12 0.89
N THR A 81 -22.46 -14.14 1.73
CA THR A 81 -23.47 -14.88 2.50
C THR A 81 -23.85 -14.19 3.82
N ALA A 82 -23.11 -13.18 4.25
CA ALA A 82 -23.35 -12.49 5.52
C ALA A 82 -24.38 -11.35 5.43
N GLU A 83 -24.72 -10.88 4.22
CA GLU A 83 -25.68 -9.78 4.04
C GLU A 83 -27.16 -10.23 4.05
N GLU A 84 -27.46 -11.53 3.93
CA GLU A 84 -28.84 -12.04 3.97
C GLU A 84 -29.38 -12.26 5.41
N VAL A 85 -28.50 -12.32 6.42
CA VAL A 85 -28.92 -12.52 7.81
C VAL A 85 -28.60 -11.25 8.59
N GLY A 86 -29.58 -10.34 8.68
CA GLY A 86 -29.51 -8.99 9.25
C GLY A 86 -29.10 -8.89 10.73
N GLY A 87 -27.93 -9.41 11.08
CA GLY A 87 -27.31 -9.31 12.39
C GLY A 87 -25.97 -8.60 12.29
N ALA A 88 -25.83 -7.48 13.01
CA ALA A 88 -24.55 -6.85 13.27
C ALA A 88 -23.64 -7.81 14.04
N ARG A 89 -22.94 -8.69 13.33
CA ARG A 89 -21.94 -9.59 13.91
C ARG A 89 -20.58 -9.14 13.44
N ARG A 90 -19.71 -8.86 14.42
CA ARG A 90 -18.26 -8.68 14.26
C ARG A 90 -17.76 -9.58 13.14
N GLN A 91 -16.98 -9.02 12.21
CA GLN A 91 -16.16 -9.75 11.25
C GLN A 91 -15.47 -10.90 12.00
N THR A 92 -16.10 -12.07 12.01
CA THR A 92 -15.43 -13.30 12.32
C THR A 92 -14.38 -13.38 11.24
N THR A 93 -13.11 -13.45 11.63
CA THR A 93 -12.00 -13.71 10.72
C THR A 93 -12.32 -14.99 9.97
N SER A 94 -13.04 -14.89 8.84
CA SER A 94 -13.12 -15.99 7.91
C SER A 94 -11.68 -16.25 7.49
N GLU A 95 -11.30 -17.52 7.46
CA GLU A 95 -9.97 -17.90 7.02
C GLU A 95 -9.72 -17.21 5.68
N ARG A 96 -8.57 -16.53 5.57
CA ARG A 96 -8.22 -15.82 4.33
C ARG A 96 -8.31 -16.82 3.19
N GLU A 97 -9.17 -16.54 2.23
CA GLU A 97 -9.24 -17.34 1.02
C GLU A 97 -8.38 -16.65 -0.04
N ALA A 98 -7.24 -17.28 -0.30
CA ALA A 98 -6.32 -16.87 -1.35
C ALA A 98 -6.97 -17.01 -2.74
N PHE A 99 -6.44 -16.29 -3.72
CA PHE A 99 -6.90 -16.36 -5.11
C PHE A 99 -5.76 -16.70 -6.08
N ASP A 100 -6.13 -17.30 -7.22
CA ASP A 100 -5.19 -17.58 -8.31
C ASP A 100 -4.96 -16.33 -9.16
N ALA A 101 -3.77 -15.75 -9.03
CA ALA A 101 -3.36 -14.54 -9.72
C ALA A 101 -2.71 -14.80 -11.09
N ARG A 102 -2.48 -16.05 -11.52
CA ARG A 102 -1.68 -16.37 -12.73
C ARG A 102 -2.20 -15.67 -13.98
N ASN A 103 -3.51 -15.64 -14.19
CA ASN A 103 -4.12 -14.96 -15.33
C ASN A 103 -4.05 -13.42 -15.22
N ILE A 104 -4.12 -12.90 -14.00
CA ILE A 104 -3.98 -11.46 -13.72
C ILE A 104 -2.54 -11.04 -14.04
N LEU A 105 -1.55 -11.77 -13.51
CA LEU A 105 -0.13 -11.56 -13.79
C LEU A 105 0.15 -11.61 -15.30
N LYS A 106 -0.33 -12.65 -16.00
CA LYS A 106 -0.18 -12.76 -17.45
C LYS A 106 -0.70 -11.53 -18.22
N LYS A 107 -1.79 -10.91 -17.76
CA LYS A 107 -2.41 -9.77 -18.44
C LYS A 107 -1.81 -8.42 -18.03
N PHE A 108 -1.34 -8.30 -16.80
CA PHE A 108 -1.02 -7.00 -16.20
C PHE A 108 0.42 -6.86 -15.68
N ASP A 109 1.30 -7.86 -15.88
CA ASP A 109 2.70 -7.87 -15.42
C ASP A 109 3.47 -6.56 -15.69
N SER A 110 3.22 -5.93 -16.84
CA SER A 110 3.83 -4.66 -17.26
C SER A 110 2.81 -3.54 -17.53
N TYR A 111 1.59 -3.67 -17.01
CA TYR A 111 0.52 -2.69 -17.22
C TYR A 111 0.89 -1.31 -16.66
N CYS A 112 0.70 -0.27 -17.46
CA CYS A 112 0.92 1.11 -17.02
C CYS A 112 -0.34 1.62 -16.32
N PHE A 113 -0.28 1.77 -14.99
CA PHE A 113 -1.36 2.42 -14.25
C PHE A 113 -1.32 3.93 -14.43
N GLY A 114 -0.13 4.49 -14.64
CA GLY A 114 0.07 5.89 -14.94
C GLY A 114 1.27 6.46 -14.19
N GLU A 115 1.34 7.78 -14.23
CA GLU A 115 2.42 8.57 -13.66
C GLU A 115 1.81 9.55 -12.65
N CYS A 116 2.53 9.84 -11.57
CA CYS A 116 2.08 10.78 -10.57
C CYS A 116 3.24 11.54 -9.93
N ASP A 117 2.95 12.75 -9.46
CA ASP A 117 3.88 13.54 -8.69
C ASP A 117 3.49 13.45 -7.21
N LEU A 118 4.31 12.73 -6.44
CA LEU A 118 4.13 12.59 -5.00
C LEU A 118 4.66 13.84 -4.30
N ASN A 119 3.77 14.59 -3.67
CA ASN A 119 4.15 15.82 -2.95
C ASN A 119 3.84 15.80 -1.46
N THR A 120 3.05 14.84 -0.98
CA THR A 120 2.51 14.88 0.39
C THR A 120 2.69 13.54 1.10
N VAL A 121 3.13 13.59 2.35
CA VAL A 121 3.12 12.45 3.26
C VAL A 121 2.03 12.68 4.29
N HIS A 122 1.12 11.71 4.42
CA HIS A 122 0.04 11.73 5.40
C HIS A 122 0.34 10.79 6.57
N LEU A 123 0.04 11.24 7.79
CA LEU A 123 -0.09 10.38 8.95
C LEU A 123 -1.55 9.93 9.04
N SER A 124 -1.85 8.76 8.49
CA SER A 124 -3.22 8.22 8.43
C SER A 124 -3.57 7.38 9.66
N GLN A 125 -4.80 7.53 10.14
CA GLN A 125 -5.34 6.73 11.24
C GLN A 125 -5.96 5.42 10.71
N ARG A 126 -5.44 4.28 11.15
CA ARG A 126 -5.98 2.97 10.78
C ARG A 126 -7.40 2.78 11.33
N TYR A 127 -8.20 1.97 10.63
CA TYR A 127 -9.59 1.64 10.98
C TYR A 127 -10.53 2.86 11.04
N SER A 128 -10.19 3.92 10.32
CA SER A 128 -11.00 5.12 10.18
C SER A 128 -11.12 5.47 8.71
N THR A 129 -12.22 6.12 8.34
CA THR A 129 -12.51 6.53 6.98
C THR A 129 -13.21 7.88 7.00
N ASP A 130 -12.80 8.81 6.15
CA ASP A 130 -13.45 10.11 5.96
C ASP A 130 -14.62 10.03 4.96
N CYS A 131 -15.23 11.18 4.66
CA CYS A 131 -16.37 11.24 3.74
C CYS A 131 -16.02 10.91 2.27
N THR A 132 -14.74 10.83 1.92
CA THR A 132 -14.26 10.47 0.57
C THR A 132 -14.01 8.98 0.42
N GLY A 133 -14.04 8.22 1.53
CA GLY A 133 -13.62 6.83 1.55
C GLY A 133 -12.12 6.64 1.80
N TYR A 134 -11.36 7.71 2.05
CA TYR A 134 -9.94 7.63 2.38
C TYR A 134 -9.73 7.50 3.90
N TYR A 135 -8.54 7.09 4.34
CA TYR A 135 -8.22 7.06 5.76
C TYR A 135 -8.29 8.47 6.36
N THR A 136 -8.84 8.61 7.56
CA THR A 136 -8.79 9.88 8.28
C THR A 136 -7.33 10.27 8.53
N SER A 137 -7.00 11.54 8.26
CA SER A 137 -5.65 12.08 8.40
C SER A 137 -5.47 12.70 9.80
N ALA A 138 -4.46 12.26 10.54
CA ALA A 138 -4.01 12.90 11.78
C ALA A 138 -3.09 14.11 11.52
N GLY A 139 -2.49 14.17 10.33
CA GLY A 139 -1.64 15.27 9.89
C GLY A 139 -1.01 14.98 8.53
N SER A 140 -0.46 16.01 7.90
CA SER A 140 0.22 15.87 6.62
C SER A 140 1.34 16.89 6.47
N ILE A 141 2.36 16.56 5.70
CA ILE A 141 3.43 17.48 5.30
C ILE A 141 3.60 17.43 3.79
N SER A 142 3.88 18.58 3.18
CA SER A 142 4.21 18.70 1.77
C SER A 142 5.71 18.83 1.57
N PHE A 143 6.22 18.34 0.44
CA PHE A 143 7.63 18.49 0.07
C PHE A 143 7.93 19.89 -0.44
N SER A 144 7.00 20.49 -1.19
CA SER A 144 7.05 21.88 -1.68
C SER A 144 6.37 22.87 -0.75
#